data_AF-A0AAU4EQG0-F1
#
_entry.id   AF-A0AAU4EQG0-F1
#
_cell.length_a   1.000
_cell.length_b   1.000
_cell.length_c   1.000
_cell.angle_alpha   90.00
_cell.angle_beta   90.00
_cell.angle_gamma   90.00
#
_symmetry.space_group_name_H-M   'P 1'
#
loop_
_entity.id
_entity.type
_entity.pdbx_description
1 polymer ?
#
loop_
_entity_poly.entity_id
_entity_poly.type
_entity_poly.pdbx_seq_one_letter_code
_entity_poly.pdbx_strand_id
1 'polypeptide(L)' 'MRLDEDHEAYLAIIAEGIPDPAIFALLLDCVPGVTPDDWQPEPSPLAEMEPAPGEVIWSTLLRSEVASAILDLDTAR' A
#
# COMPACT_ATOMS: atom_id res chain seq x y z
N MET A 1 7.52 13.86 8.51
CA MET A 1 6.49 12.90 8.94
C MET A 1 7.06 12.14 10.12
N ARG A 2 6.41 12.21 11.29
CA ARG A 2 6.88 11.54 12.50
C ARG A 2 6.22 10.16 12.48
N LEU A 3 7.02 9.11 12.44
CA LEU A 3 6.55 7.74 12.68
C LEU A 3 6.11 7.70 14.14
N ASP A 4 4.80 7.64 14.37
CA ASP A 4 4.27 7.21 15.66
C ASP A 4 4.66 5.74 15.83
N GLU A 5 5.14 5.39 17.02
CA GLU A 5 5.75 4.10 17.37
C GLU A 5 4.78 2.89 17.22
N ASP A 6 3.51 3.14 16.88
CA ASP A 6 2.47 2.13 16.65
C ASP A 6 2.40 1.59 15.21
N HIS A 7 3.09 2.22 14.23
CA HIS A 7 3.09 1.78 12.83
C HIS A 7 4.51 1.35 12.40
N GLU A 8 4.78 0.04 12.47
CA GLU A 8 6.11 -0.52 12.17
C GLU A 8 6.29 -0.91 10.70
N ALA A 9 5.21 -0.95 9.91
CA ALA A 9 5.24 -1.47 8.55
C ALA A 9 4.61 -0.50 7.54
N TYR A 10 5.20 -0.50 6.34
CA TYR A 10 4.89 0.43 5.26
C TYR A 10 4.54 -0.36 4.00
N LEU A 11 3.40 -0.07 3.38
CA LEU A 11 2.96 -0.70 2.14
C LEU A 11 2.81 0.35 1.04
N ALA A 12 3.48 0.13 -0.09
CA ALA A 12 3.33 0.93 -1.30
C ALA A 12 2.98 0.06 -2.50
N ILE A 13 2.04 0.53 -3.29
CA ILE A 13 1.55 -0.14 -4.50
C ILE A 13 1.67 0.86 -5.66
N ILE A 14 2.26 0.40 -6.76
CA ILE A 14 2.23 1.08 -8.06
C ILE A 14 1.50 0.20 -9.06
N ALA A 15 0.71 0.83 -9.91
CA ALA A 15 0.16 0.19 -11.09
C ALA A 15 0.89 0.74 -12.31
N GLU A 16 1.51 -0.15 -13.08
CA GLU A 16 2.14 0.21 -14.34
C GLU A 16 1.10 0.32 -15.47
N GLY A 17 1.20 1.37 -16.29
CA GLY A 17 0.26 1.64 -17.39
C GLY A 17 -1.03 2.37 -16.96
N ILE A 18 -2.13 2.16 -17.70
CA ILE A 18 -3.45 2.72 -17.38
C ILE A 18 -4.29 1.61 -16.72
N PRO A 19 -4.25 1.44 -15.39
CA PRO A 19 -5.12 0.48 -14.73
C PRO A 19 -6.59 0.89 -14.87
N ASP A 20 -7.47 -0.09 -15.04
CA ASP A 20 -8.90 0.14 -14.88
C ASP A 20 -9.15 0.64 -13.44
N PRO A 21 -9.73 1.85 -13.24
CA PRO A 21 -9.97 2.39 -11.91
C PRO A 21 -10.74 1.44 -11.00
N ALA A 22 -11.64 0.60 -11.54
CA ALA A 22 -12.39 -0.39 -10.77
C ALA A 22 -11.50 -1.55 -10.28
N ILE A 23 -10.54 -1.98 -11.10
CA ILE A 23 -9.57 -3.01 -10.69
C ILE A 23 -8.63 -2.45 -9.64
N PHE A 24 -8.18 -1.20 -9.82
CA PHE A 24 -7.29 -0.54 -8.86
C PHE A 24 -7.98 -0.35 -7.50
N ALA A 25 -9.23 0.12 -7.49
CA ALA A 25 -10.02 0.24 -6.27
C ALA A 25 -10.23 -1.11 -5.56
N LEU A 26 -10.50 -2.18 -6.33
CA LEU A 26 -10.64 -3.54 -5.77
C LEU A 26 -9.33 -4.01 -5.13
N LEU A 27 -8.18 -3.76 -5.77
CA LEU A 27 -6.87 -4.11 -5.23
C LEU A 27 -6.59 -3.43 -3.89
N LEU A 28 -6.87 -2.13 -3.79
CA LEU A 28 -6.68 -1.37 -2.56
C LEU A 28 -7.62 -1.81 -1.42
N ASP A 29 -8.86 -2.24 -1.75
CA ASP A 29 -9.86 -2.72 -0.79
C ASP A 29 -9.55 -4.14 -0.26
N CYS A 30 -8.71 -4.90 -0.96
CA CYS A 30 -8.34 -6.26 -0.55
C CYS A 30 -7.33 -6.31 0.61
N VAL A 31 -6.74 -5.17 1.01
CA VAL A 31 -5.75 -5.15 2.10
C VAL A 31 -6.46 -5.20 3.45
N PRO A 32 -6.34 -6.29 4.23
CA PRO A 32 -7.08 -6.43 5.48
C PRO A 32 -6.77 -5.31 6.46
N GLY A 33 -7.80 -4.72 7.08
CA GLY A 33 -7.60 -3.70 8.11
C GLY A 33 -7.14 -2.33 7.60
N VAL A 34 -7.08 -2.13 6.27
CA VAL A 34 -6.84 -0.84 5.62
C VAL A 34 -8.13 -0.38 4.96
N THR A 35 -8.56 0.85 5.22
CA THR A 35 -9.73 1.44 4.56
C THR A 35 -9.33 2.23 3.32
N PRO A 36 -10.24 2.48 2.37
CA PRO A 36 -9.95 3.29 1.19
C PRO A 36 -9.39 4.69 1.52
N ASP A 37 -9.81 5.27 2.65
CA ASP A 37 -9.38 6.61 3.08
C ASP A 37 -7.97 6.64 3.70
N ASP A 38 -7.41 5.47 4.04
CA ASP A 38 -6.06 5.35 4.60
C ASP A 38 -4.96 5.41 3.54
N TRP A 39 -5.33 5.30 2.26
CA TRP A 39 -4.40 5.40 1.14
C TRP A 39 -4.08 6.86 0.82
N GLN A 40 -2.80 7.16 0.67
CA GLN A 40 -2.31 8.47 0.29
C GLN A 40 -1.46 8.36 -0.98
N PRO A 41 -1.52 9.36 -1.88
CA PRO A 41 -0.57 9.43 -2.97
C PRO A 41 0.82 9.65 -2.36
N GLU A 42 1.78 8.84 -2.74
CA GLU A 42 3.13 9.00 -2.23
C GLU A 42 3.81 10.21 -2.92
N PRO A 43 4.29 11.21 -2.15
CA PRO A 43 4.98 12.36 -2.70
C PRO A 43 6.48 12.13 -2.98
N SER A 44 7.08 11.06 -2.47
CA SER A 44 8.51 10.77 -2.59
C SER A 44 8.80 9.51 -3.43
N PRO A 45 9.96 9.42 -4.10
CA PRO A 45 10.40 8.17 -4.71
C PRO A 45 10.70 7.17 -3.59
N LEU A 46 9.73 6.34 -3.25
CA LEU A 46 9.90 5.26 -2.29
C LEU A 46 10.66 4.11 -2.91
N ALA A 47 11.46 3.43 -2.09
CA ALA A 47 11.87 2.04 -2.31
C ALA A 47 12.38 1.73 -3.73
N GLU A 48 13.10 2.67 -4.35
CA GLU A 48 13.64 2.53 -5.72
C GLU A 48 12.57 2.36 -6.82
N MET A 49 11.33 2.74 -6.54
CA MET A 49 10.23 2.78 -7.51
C MET A 49 10.39 3.99 -8.44
N GLU A 50 10.41 3.75 -9.74
CA GLU A 50 10.53 4.79 -10.79
C GLU A 50 9.21 4.86 -11.60
N PRO A 51 8.19 5.62 -11.15
CA PRO A 51 6.92 5.72 -11.85
C PRO A 51 7.09 6.41 -13.21
N ALA A 52 6.47 5.86 -14.25
CA ALA A 52 6.38 6.49 -15.55
C ALA A 52 5.40 7.68 -15.53
N PRO A 53 5.45 8.58 -16.53
CA PRO A 53 4.52 9.70 -16.61
C PRO A 53 3.05 9.25 -16.62
N GLY A 54 2.29 9.67 -15.61
CA GLY A 54 0.87 9.32 -15.44
C GLY A 54 0.61 8.21 -14.41
N GLU A 55 1.66 7.55 -13.91
CA GLU A 55 1.55 6.58 -12.82
C GLU A 55 1.58 7.27 -11.47
N VAL A 56 0.80 6.72 -10.52
CA VAL A 56 0.71 7.22 -9.15
C VAL A 56 1.02 6.07 -8.21
N ILE A 57 1.95 6.30 -7.29
CA ILE A 57 2.22 5.38 -6.20
C ILE A 57 1.24 5.71 -5.08
N TRP A 58 0.58 4.69 -4.55
CA TRP A 58 -0.29 4.80 -3.38
C TRP A 58 0.36 4.10 -2.21
N SER A 59 0.36 4.75 -1.07
CA SER A 59 0.98 4.24 0.14
C SER A 59 0.06 4.36 1.34
N THR A 60 0.28 3.46 2.30
CA THR A 60 -0.41 3.49 3.60
C THR A 60 0.50 2.92 4.69
N LEU A 61 0.21 3.30 5.93
CA LEU A 61 0.87 2.75 7.10
C LEU A 61 0.07 1.55 7.62
N LEU A 62 0.75 0.45 7.84
CA LEU A 62 0.14 -0.73 8.42
C LEU A 62 0.38 -0.73 9.93
N ARG A 63 -0.67 -1.04 10.69
CA ARG A 63 -0.53 -1.40 12.09
C ARG A 63 0.16 -2.77 12.21
N SER A 64 0.92 -2.97 13.27
CA SER A 64 1.71 -4.20 13.44
C SER A 64 0.87 -5.48 13.42
N GLU A 65 -0.39 -5.44 13.90
CA GLU A 65 -1.31 -6.58 13.82
C GLU A 65 -1.73 -6.94 12.40
N VAL A 66 -1.92 -5.93 11.53
CA VAL A 66 -2.27 -6.13 10.12
C VAL A 66 -1.07 -6.66 9.36
N ALA A 67 0.11 -6.08 9.58
CA ALA A 67 1.36 -6.53 8.96
C ALA A 67 1.65 -8.00 9.30
N SER A 68 1.47 -8.37 10.57
CA SER A 68 1.65 -9.76 11.04
C SER A 68 0.64 -10.71 10.36
N ALA A 69 -0.63 -10.32 10.27
CA ALA A 69 -1.64 -11.14 9.60
C ALA A 69 -1.33 -11.38 8.11
N ILE A 70 -0.78 -10.38 7.40
CA ILE A 70 -0.37 -10.51 6.01
C ILE A 70 0.80 -11.50 5.87
N LEU A 71 1.79 -11.44 6.76
CA LEU A 71 2.92 -12.37 6.76
C LEU A 71 2.49 -13.81 7.08
N ASP A 72 1.51 -13.98 7.96
CA ASP A 72 0.97 -15.30 8.30
C ASP A 72 0.21 -15.96 7.13
N LEU A 73 -0.36 -15.18 6.20
CA LEU A 73 -1.00 -15.72 4.98
C LEU A 73 -0.01 -16.46 4.07
N ASP A 74 1.27 -16.07 4.06
CA ASP A 74 2.31 -16.76 3.28
C ASP A 74 2.64 -18.14 3.87
N THR A 75 2.53 -18.28 5.20
CA THR A 75 2.88 -19.50 5.93
C THR A 75 1.77 -20.56 5.90
N ALA A 76 0.56 -20.18 5.48
CA ALA A 76 -0.59 -21.08 5.37
C ALA A 76 -0.60 -21.93 4.07
N ARG A 77 0.50 -21.94 3.31
CA ARG A 77 0.64 -22.60 2.01
C ARG A 77 1.46 -23.89 2.05
#